data_AF-A0A7X7TE66-F1
#
_entry.id   AF-A0A7X7TE66-F1
#
_cell.length_a   1.000
_cell.length_b   1.000
_cell.length_c   1.000
_cell.angle_alpha   90.00
_cell.angle_beta   90.00
_cell.angle_gamma   90.00
#
_symmetry.space_group_name_H-M   'P 1'
#
loop_
_entity.id
_entity.type
_entity.pdbx_description
1 polymer ?
#
loop_
_entity_poly.entity_id
_entity_poly.type
_entity_poly.pdbx_seq_one_letter_code
_entity_poly.pdbx_strand_id
1 'polypeptide(L)'
;MRRYDNKAFTILELLVAMALLVAMMAVSGLVFKMAIDAHRRAEATSELTRRLRAIVNQLDADFKGLRTDCEIFIGWVPVPVDAQGNQLPSNTPPANAHHYTRFDKILFYANGNFQTYGQWPFIDPALPPDYVWGNTARICYSHAEDPVAKANISTLQVPLVPARRILARSQHIYAPDARLSPILDWTTSTALLTSFTFGETGYSNVAQYDAMDPRLWTSLPRSGDPANLKLTLLSRIFSYFPLFPLNLPASDSDSPFLTHRGSFSGPAGGLIVDSTIRPVTNPHLIFGQGVGEFKIQCWYEYPAENISAGQRPKSGRWYPEVDPNGDGNLADSDFARLLPASMGSGMLAALYSGGGNWQNPPGPGKALKFTFTLYDSRGVFKDGKTFTHIVYLK
;
A
#
# COMPACT_ATOMS: atom_id res chain seq x y z
N MET A 1 -3.83 -85.39 23.57
CA MET A 1 -3.72 -84.16 24.38
C MET A 1 -2.26 -83.71 24.37
N ARG A 2 -1.93 -82.63 23.66
CA ARG A 2 -0.58 -82.06 23.60
C ARG A 2 -0.47 -81.00 24.71
N ARG A 3 0.35 -81.24 25.73
CA ARG A 3 0.64 -80.23 26.78
C ARG A 3 1.37 -79.07 26.11
N TYR A 4 0.78 -77.89 26.13
CA TYR A 4 1.51 -76.65 25.87
C TYR A 4 2.26 -76.30 27.15
N ASP A 5 3.59 -76.46 27.12
CA ASP A 5 4.45 -75.90 28.16
C ASP A 5 4.40 -74.38 28.03
N ASN A 6 3.68 -73.74 28.96
CA ASN A 6 3.59 -72.29 29.04
C ASN A 6 4.96 -71.74 29.44
N LYS A 7 5.79 -71.40 28.44
CA LYS A 7 7.06 -70.70 28.65
C LYS A 7 6.75 -69.33 29.25
N ALA A 8 7.07 -69.16 30.53
CA ALA A 8 6.99 -67.87 31.20
C ALA A 8 8.08 -66.93 30.65
N PHE A 9 7.72 -65.67 30.40
CA PHE A 9 8.64 -64.62 29.96
C PHE A 9 9.69 -64.33 31.04
N THR A 10 10.95 -64.19 30.65
CA THR A 10 12.00 -63.77 31.60
C THR A 10 11.91 -62.26 31.84
N ILE A 11 12.30 -61.80 33.02
CA ILE A 11 12.32 -60.37 33.40
C ILE A 11 13.12 -59.54 32.38
N LEU A 12 14.21 -60.11 31.85
CA LEU A 12 15.06 -59.47 30.85
C LEU A 12 14.30 -59.20 29.53
N GLU A 13 13.54 -60.18 29.04
CA GLU A 13 12.75 -60.02 27.81
C GLU A 13 11.64 -58.97 27.98
N LEU A 14 11.03 -58.88 29.17
CA LEU A 14 10.05 -57.83 29.49
C LEU A 14 10.70 -56.43 29.45
N LEU A 15 11.90 -56.30 30.02
CA LEU A 15 12.65 -55.04 30.05
C LEU A 15 13.03 -54.57 28.63
N VAL A 16 13.47 -55.49 27.77
CA VAL A 16 13.77 -55.22 26.36
C VAL A 16 12.50 -54.83 25.61
N ALA A 17 11.39 -55.54 25.83
CA ALA A 17 10.11 -55.21 25.18
C ALA A 17 9.62 -53.81 25.57
N MET A 18 9.72 -53.42 26.85
CA MET A 18 9.38 -52.06 27.28
C MET A 18 10.32 -51.01 26.68
N ALA A 19 11.62 -51.27 26.61
CA ALA A 19 12.57 -50.35 25.99
C ALA A 19 12.26 -50.14 24.49
N LEU A 20 11.93 -51.21 23.77
CA LEU A 20 11.53 -51.14 22.36
C LEU A 20 10.21 -50.39 22.18
N LEU A 21 9.24 -50.61 23.07
CA LEU A 21 7.97 -49.86 23.06
C LEU A 21 8.23 -48.36 23.20
N VAL A 22 9.05 -47.95 24.19
CA VAL A 22 9.39 -46.54 24.42
C VAL A 22 10.11 -45.96 23.20
N ALA A 23 11.06 -46.68 22.61
CA ALA A 23 11.74 -46.24 21.39
C ALA A 23 10.76 -46.05 20.22
N MET A 24 9.83 -46.99 20.01
CA MET A 24 8.80 -46.88 18.97
C MET A 24 7.85 -45.70 19.21
N MET A 25 7.45 -45.46 20.47
CA MET A 25 6.61 -44.32 20.82
C MET A 25 7.35 -42.99 20.57
N ALA A 26 8.65 -42.92 20.90
CA ALA A 26 9.46 -41.73 20.65
C ALA A 26 9.60 -41.43 19.14
N VAL A 27 9.88 -42.45 18.32
CA VAL A 27 9.96 -42.31 16.86
C VAL A 27 8.60 -41.94 16.27
N SER A 28 7.51 -42.56 16.72
CA SER A 28 6.15 -42.24 16.26
C SER A 28 5.76 -40.80 16.61
N GLY A 29 6.13 -40.33 17.81
CA GLY A 29 5.92 -38.95 18.23
C GLY A 29 6.66 -37.95 17.35
N LEU A 30 7.90 -38.26 16.94
CA LEU A 30 8.67 -37.45 16.00
C LEU A 30 7.97 -37.35 14.63
N VAL A 31 7.57 -38.50 14.07
CA VAL A 31 6.89 -38.56 12.76
C VAL A 31 5.56 -37.81 12.80
N PHE A 32 4.79 -37.98 13.87
CA PHE A 32 3.51 -37.29 14.04
C PHE A 32 3.70 -35.77 14.15
N LYS A 33 4.70 -35.30 14.90
CA LYS A 33 5.04 -33.87 14.97
C LYS A 33 5.41 -33.32 13.60
N MET A 34 6.26 -34.03 12.85
CA MET A 34 6.64 -33.63 11.48
C MET A 34 5.43 -33.58 10.54
N ALA A 35 4.51 -34.54 10.64
CA ALA A 35 3.29 -34.58 9.85
C ALA A 35 2.36 -33.40 10.16
N ILE A 36 2.19 -33.05 11.44
CA ILE A 36 1.42 -31.87 11.86
C ILE A 36 2.07 -30.59 11.34
N ASP A 37 3.38 -30.44 11.51
CA ASP A 37 4.10 -29.24 11.08
C ASP A 37 4.01 -29.07 9.55
N ALA A 38 4.12 -30.17 8.80
CA ALA A 38 3.93 -30.18 7.35
C ALA A 38 2.49 -29.81 6.96
N HIS A 39 1.49 -30.37 7.63
CA HIS A 39 0.08 -30.05 7.38
C HIS A 39 -0.21 -28.56 7.64
N ARG A 40 0.24 -28.02 8.79
CA ARG A 40 0.08 -26.60 9.14
C ARG A 40 0.75 -25.68 8.11
N ARG A 41 1.94 -26.03 7.62
CA ARG A 41 2.63 -25.29 6.55
C ARG A 41 1.87 -25.35 5.23
N ALA A 42 1.30 -26.50 4.88
CA ALA A 42 0.52 -26.66 3.66
C ALA A 42 -0.77 -25.80 3.70
N GLU A 43 -1.49 -25.81 4.83
CA GLU A 43 -2.67 -24.95 5.03
C GLU A 43 -2.31 -23.47 4.95
N ALA A 44 -1.26 -23.03 5.64
CA ALA A 44 -0.79 -21.64 5.59
C ALA A 44 -0.38 -21.22 4.18
N THR A 45 0.29 -22.11 3.44
CA THR A 45 0.67 -21.84 2.04
C THR A 45 -0.57 -21.69 1.15
N SER A 46 -1.57 -22.57 1.32
CA SER A 46 -2.84 -22.49 0.58
C SER A 46 -3.59 -21.19 0.85
N GLU A 47 -3.64 -20.76 2.11
CA GLU A 47 -4.21 -19.48 2.53
C GLU A 47 -3.53 -18.30 1.82
N LEU A 48 -2.18 -18.26 1.87
CA LEU A 48 -1.38 -17.21 1.24
C LEU A 48 -1.55 -17.17 -0.28
N THR A 49 -1.49 -18.33 -0.95
CA THR A 49 -1.67 -18.39 -2.41
C THR A 49 -3.07 -17.95 -2.83
N ARG A 50 -4.12 -18.29 -2.07
CA ARG A 50 -5.48 -17.83 -2.34
C ARG A 50 -5.60 -16.32 -2.21
N ARG A 51 -5.03 -15.72 -1.15
CA ARG A 51 -5.00 -14.27 -0.96
C ARG A 51 -4.23 -13.56 -2.06
N LEU A 52 -3.03 -14.06 -2.40
CA LEU A 52 -2.23 -13.52 -3.49
C LEU A 52 -3.00 -13.53 -4.81
N ARG A 53 -3.67 -14.65 -5.14
CA ARG A 53 -4.47 -14.74 -6.37
C ARG A 53 -5.59 -13.71 -6.41
N ALA A 54 -6.29 -13.51 -5.30
CA ALA A 54 -7.34 -12.48 -5.23
C ALA A 54 -6.75 -11.08 -5.45
N ILE A 55 -5.60 -10.78 -4.84
CA ILE A 55 -4.89 -9.50 -5.00
C ILE A 55 -4.47 -9.28 -6.46
N VAL A 56 -3.80 -10.28 -7.05
CA VAL A 56 -3.29 -10.22 -8.42
C VAL A 56 -4.43 -10.11 -9.43
N ASN A 57 -5.48 -10.93 -9.30
CA ASN A 57 -6.62 -10.89 -10.20
C ASN A 57 -7.32 -9.52 -10.20
N GLN A 58 -7.46 -8.89 -9.03
CA GLN A 58 -8.06 -7.56 -8.96
C GLN A 58 -7.14 -6.49 -9.55
N LEU A 59 -5.83 -6.55 -9.29
CA LEU A 59 -4.88 -5.63 -9.91
C LEU A 59 -4.91 -5.76 -11.43
N ASP A 60 -4.89 -6.99 -11.96
CA ASP A 60 -4.98 -7.23 -13.39
C ASP A 60 -6.30 -6.71 -13.98
N ALA A 61 -7.42 -6.90 -13.27
CA ALA A 61 -8.72 -6.38 -13.70
C ALA A 61 -8.72 -4.84 -13.78
N ASP A 62 -8.15 -4.18 -12.76
CA ASP A 62 -8.10 -2.72 -12.69
C ASP A 62 -7.13 -2.12 -13.72
N PHE A 63 -5.95 -2.72 -13.89
CA PHE A 63 -4.96 -2.26 -14.86
C PHE A 63 -5.32 -2.62 -16.31
N LYS A 64 -6.14 -3.67 -16.54
CA LYS A 64 -6.71 -3.93 -17.86
C LYS A 64 -7.60 -2.77 -18.34
N GLY A 65 -8.24 -2.08 -17.39
CA GLY A 65 -9.03 -0.88 -17.64
C GLY A 65 -8.24 0.42 -17.68
N LEU A 66 -6.92 0.41 -17.47
CA LEU A 66 -6.12 1.61 -17.27
C LEU A 66 -6.34 2.66 -18.37
N ARG A 67 -6.63 3.88 -17.94
CA ARG A 67 -6.82 5.04 -18.82
C ARG A 67 -5.48 5.73 -19.08
N THR A 68 -5.04 5.71 -20.34
CA THR A 68 -3.78 6.36 -20.77
C THR A 68 -3.89 7.87 -20.95
N ASP A 69 -5.13 8.39 -21.04
CA ASP A 69 -5.46 9.82 -21.10
C ASP A 69 -5.53 10.47 -19.70
N CYS A 70 -5.38 9.68 -18.64
CA CYS A 70 -5.46 10.12 -17.25
C CYS A 70 -4.11 9.97 -16.54
N GLU A 71 -4.02 10.55 -15.34
CA GLU A 71 -2.78 10.58 -14.56
C GLU A 71 -2.62 9.30 -13.72
N ILE A 72 -1.38 8.81 -13.60
CA ILE A 72 -1.01 7.88 -12.53
C ILE A 72 -0.22 8.67 -11.49
N PHE A 73 -0.54 8.46 -10.23
CA PHE A 73 0.25 8.95 -9.12
C PHE A 73 0.77 7.78 -8.30
N ILE A 74 2.07 7.75 -8.03
CA ILE A 74 2.68 6.79 -7.13
C ILE A 74 3.35 7.58 -6.02
N GLY A 75 3.04 7.26 -4.77
CA GLY A 75 3.73 7.78 -3.60
C GLY A 75 4.50 6.67 -2.92
N TRP A 76 5.82 6.72 -3.01
CA TRP A 76 6.73 5.81 -2.32
C TRP A 76 6.92 6.24 -0.88
N VAL A 77 6.67 5.32 0.05
CA VAL A 77 6.72 5.59 1.50
C VAL A 77 7.70 4.60 2.14
N PRO A 78 9.02 4.89 2.07
CA PRO A 78 10.04 4.12 2.76
C PRO A 78 10.07 4.48 4.25
N VAL A 79 10.06 3.48 5.11
CA VAL A 79 10.21 3.64 6.56
C VAL A 79 11.48 2.92 7.01
N PRO A 80 12.52 3.64 7.49
CA PRO A 80 13.74 3.02 7.95
C PRO A 80 13.48 2.21 9.22
N VAL A 81 14.15 1.08 9.34
CA VAL A 81 14.03 0.16 10.48
C VAL A 81 15.40 -0.37 10.89
N ASP A 82 15.55 -0.66 12.19
CA ASP A 82 16.76 -1.21 12.78
C ASP A 82 16.89 -2.73 12.55
N ALA A 83 17.94 -3.35 13.10
CA ALA A 83 18.20 -4.78 12.97
C ALA A 83 17.13 -5.64 13.67
N GLN A 84 16.42 -5.07 14.63
CA GLN A 84 15.35 -5.71 15.38
C GLN A 84 13.98 -5.49 14.71
N GLY A 85 13.92 -4.75 13.61
CA GLY A 85 12.70 -4.40 12.90
C GLY A 85 11.90 -3.27 13.54
N ASN A 86 12.48 -2.55 14.51
CA ASN A 86 11.85 -1.37 15.07
C ASN A 86 12.01 -0.20 14.10
N GLN A 87 10.99 0.64 14.04
CA GLN A 87 11.03 1.84 13.24
C GLN A 87 12.06 2.83 13.79
N LEU A 88 12.87 3.35 12.88
CA LEU A 88 13.76 4.46 13.14
C LEU A 88 13.05 5.78 12.78
N PRO A 89 13.46 6.91 13.40
CA PRO A 89 12.99 8.23 13.00
C PRO A 89 13.08 8.43 11.47
N SER A 90 12.11 9.13 10.88
CA SER A 90 12.08 9.29 9.42
C SER A 90 13.30 10.04 8.88
N ASN A 91 13.91 10.92 9.69
CA ASN A 91 15.15 11.63 9.38
C ASN A 91 16.43 10.80 9.64
N THR A 92 16.33 9.51 9.96
CA THR A 92 17.50 8.67 10.14
C THR A 92 18.30 8.55 8.83
N PRO A 93 19.61 8.87 8.85
CA PRO A 93 20.47 8.70 7.69
C PRO A 93 20.39 7.26 7.15
N PRO A 94 20.38 7.06 5.82
CA PRO A 94 20.30 5.72 5.23
C PRO A 94 21.36 4.75 5.74
N ALA A 95 22.57 5.25 6.02
CA ALA A 95 23.68 4.46 6.57
C ALA A 95 23.39 3.84 7.95
N ASN A 96 22.41 4.37 8.68
CA ASN A 96 22.03 3.88 10.01
C ASN A 96 20.77 2.97 9.95
N ALA A 97 20.11 2.86 8.80
CA ALA A 97 19.00 1.95 8.61
C ALA A 97 19.53 0.57 8.22
N HIS A 98 18.96 -0.49 8.80
CA HIS A 98 19.29 -1.87 8.40
C HIS A 98 18.48 -2.31 7.20
N HIS A 99 17.22 -1.88 7.11
CA HIS A 99 16.39 -2.04 5.92
C HIS A 99 15.30 -0.96 5.88
N TYR A 100 14.51 -0.95 4.80
CA TYR A 100 13.32 -0.11 4.69
C TYR A 100 12.07 -0.98 4.54
N THR A 101 11.10 -0.75 5.42
CA THR A 101 9.73 -1.24 5.25
C THR A 101 8.99 -0.30 4.28
N ARG A 102 8.20 -0.84 3.35
CA ARG A 102 7.55 -0.05 2.30
C ARG A 102 6.03 -0.08 2.38
N PHE A 103 5.44 1.11 2.35
CA PHE A 103 3.99 1.38 2.44
C PHE A 103 3.53 2.22 1.25
N ASP A 104 3.96 1.82 0.05
CA ASP A 104 3.74 2.61 -1.13
C ASP A 104 2.25 2.75 -1.44
N LYS A 105 1.92 3.81 -2.18
CA LYS A 105 0.55 4.13 -2.55
C LYS A 105 0.49 4.38 -4.04
N ILE A 106 -0.60 3.98 -4.67
CA ILE A 106 -0.82 4.26 -6.09
C ILE A 106 -2.26 4.68 -6.32
N LEU A 107 -2.43 5.65 -7.20
CA LEU A 107 -3.70 6.14 -7.69
C LEU A 107 -3.63 6.20 -9.20
N PHE A 108 -4.67 5.70 -9.84
CA PHE A 108 -4.81 5.72 -11.29
C PHE A 108 -6.28 5.71 -11.66
N TYR A 109 -6.57 5.88 -12.94
CA TYR A 109 -7.91 5.86 -13.48
C TYR A 109 -8.08 4.65 -14.35
N ALA A 110 -9.21 3.97 -14.21
CA ALA A 110 -9.54 2.81 -15.02
C ALA A 110 -10.96 2.92 -15.55
N ASN A 111 -11.17 2.37 -16.74
CA ASN A 111 -12.45 2.06 -17.30
C ASN A 111 -12.86 0.65 -16.89
N GLY A 112 -14.14 0.44 -16.62
CA GLY A 112 -14.65 -0.83 -16.14
C GLY A 112 -16.15 -0.77 -15.92
N ASN A 113 -16.70 -1.79 -15.27
CA ASN A 113 -18.06 -1.74 -14.77
C ASN A 113 -17.97 -1.56 -13.25
N PHE A 114 -17.95 -0.31 -12.79
CA PHE A 114 -17.85 0.00 -11.37
C PHE A 114 -19.23 0.26 -10.78
N GLN A 115 -19.41 -0.21 -9.55
CA GLN A 115 -20.61 -0.01 -8.76
C GLN A 115 -20.23 0.36 -7.33
N THR A 116 -20.93 1.33 -6.76
CA THR A 116 -20.87 1.65 -5.32
C THR A 116 -22.25 2.06 -4.81
N TYR A 117 -22.34 2.39 -3.52
CA TYR A 117 -23.54 2.93 -2.90
C TYR A 117 -23.58 4.45 -3.07
N GLY A 118 -24.71 5.00 -3.52
CA GLY A 118 -24.94 6.44 -3.64
C GLY A 118 -25.12 7.14 -2.29
N GLN A 119 -25.61 6.40 -1.31
CA GLN A 119 -25.58 6.78 0.10
C GLN A 119 -25.37 5.51 0.92
N TRP A 120 -24.51 5.58 1.94
CA TRP A 120 -24.30 4.44 2.80
C TRP A 120 -25.55 4.17 3.63
N PRO A 121 -26.09 2.93 3.65
CA PRO A 121 -27.30 2.60 4.39
C PRO A 121 -27.21 2.83 5.90
N PHE A 122 -26.00 2.97 6.47
CA PHE A 122 -25.86 3.29 7.90
C PHE A 122 -26.17 4.76 8.23
N ILE A 123 -26.04 5.65 7.24
CA ILE A 123 -26.30 7.09 7.43
C ILE A 123 -27.80 7.32 7.56
N ASP A 124 -28.60 6.63 6.74
CA ASP A 124 -30.06 6.63 6.86
C ASP A 124 -30.61 5.23 6.51
N PRO A 125 -30.88 4.38 7.53
CA PRO A 125 -31.38 3.03 7.32
C PRO A 125 -32.83 3.00 6.81
N ALA A 126 -33.55 4.13 6.80
CA ALA A 126 -34.91 4.21 6.29
C ALA A 126 -34.98 4.38 4.77
N LEU A 127 -33.87 4.78 4.14
CA LEU A 127 -33.78 4.91 2.69
C LEU A 127 -33.35 3.59 2.04
N PRO A 128 -33.96 3.20 0.90
CA PRO A 128 -33.48 2.06 0.14
C PRO A 128 -32.04 2.31 -0.34
N PRO A 129 -31.19 1.27 -0.44
CA PRO A 129 -29.84 1.42 -0.95
C PRO A 129 -29.89 1.95 -2.38
N ASP A 130 -29.35 3.15 -2.59
CA ASP A 130 -29.12 3.69 -3.93
C ASP A 130 -27.76 3.19 -4.44
N TYR A 131 -27.70 2.85 -5.72
CA TYR A 131 -26.50 2.33 -6.35
C TYR A 131 -26.01 3.28 -7.43
N VAL A 132 -24.74 3.65 -7.34
CA VAL A 132 -24.07 4.46 -8.34
C VAL A 132 -23.27 3.54 -9.24
N TRP A 133 -23.53 3.66 -10.54
CA TRP A 133 -22.84 2.94 -11.58
C TRP A 133 -22.02 3.94 -12.39
N GLY A 134 -20.82 3.53 -12.79
CA GLY A 134 -20.00 4.32 -13.68
C GLY A 134 -19.03 3.46 -14.44
N ASN A 135 -18.70 3.92 -15.64
CA ASN A 135 -17.75 3.23 -16.50
C ASN A 135 -16.30 3.63 -16.21
N THR A 136 -16.08 4.66 -15.38
CA THR A 136 -14.77 5.21 -15.05
C THR A 136 -14.66 5.37 -13.54
N ALA A 137 -13.54 4.94 -12.97
CA ALA A 137 -13.25 5.16 -11.57
C ALA A 137 -11.79 5.54 -11.34
N ARG A 138 -11.56 6.37 -10.31
CA ARG A 138 -10.26 6.54 -9.69
C ARG A 138 -10.05 5.41 -8.69
N ILE A 139 -8.99 4.63 -8.89
CA ILE A 139 -8.64 3.50 -8.05
C ILE A 139 -7.42 3.88 -7.24
N CYS A 140 -7.45 3.62 -5.94
CA CYS A 140 -6.33 3.85 -5.05
C CYS A 140 -6.03 2.61 -4.21
N TYR A 141 -4.76 2.22 -4.17
CA TYR A 141 -4.23 1.20 -3.28
C TYR A 141 -3.28 1.83 -2.28
N SER A 142 -3.48 1.52 -1.01
CA SER A 142 -2.56 1.87 0.07
C SER A 142 -2.81 0.98 1.27
N HIS A 143 -1.86 0.91 2.21
CA HIS A 143 -2.19 0.38 3.53
C HIS A 143 -3.29 1.20 4.18
N ALA A 144 -4.18 0.53 4.91
CA ALA A 144 -5.19 1.16 5.73
C ALA A 144 -4.56 1.79 6.97
N GLU A 145 -5.05 2.96 7.36
CA GLU A 145 -4.70 3.64 8.59
C GLU A 145 -5.66 3.25 9.70
N ASP A 146 -5.11 2.98 10.89
CA ASP A 146 -5.89 2.77 12.11
C ASP A 146 -6.17 4.14 12.74
N PRO A 147 -7.45 4.53 12.90
CA PRO A 147 -7.81 5.83 13.45
C PRO A 147 -7.43 5.97 14.93
N VAL A 148 -7.40 4.88 15.70
CA VAL A 148 -7.08 4.89 17.14
C VAL A 148 -5.58 5.05 17.36
N ALA A 149 -4.76 4.42 16.52
CA ALA A 149 -3.30 4.54 16.59
C ALA A 149 -2.79 5.97 16.29
N LYS A 150 -3.58 6.77 15.56
CA LYS A 150 -3.24 8.15 15.19
C LYS A 150 -3.40 9.16 16.31
N ALA A 151 -4.28 8.93 17.28
CA ALA A 151 -4.54 9.89 18.37
C ALA A 151 -3.33 10.13 19.28
N ASN A 152 -2.34 9.22 19.28
CA ASN A 152 -1.19 9.28 20.19
C ASN A 152 0.17 9.40 19.51
N ILE A 153 0.29 9.35 18.18
CA ILE A 153 1.61 9.37 17.52
C ILE A 153 1.60 10.11 16.18
N SER A 154 2.51 11.07 16.05
CA SER A 154 2.87 11.79 14.81
C SER A 154 3.53 10.89 13.73
N THR A 155 3.54 9.58 13.92
CA THR A 155 4.20 8.63 13.02
C THR A 155 3.16 7.84 12.23
N LEU A 156 3.23 8.02 10.90
CA LEU A 156 2.66 7.17 9.87
C LEU A 156 2.59 5.69 10.30
N GLN A 157 1.38 5.11 10.31
CA GLN A 157 1.01 3.68 10.15
C GLN A 157 1.67 2.54 10.97
N VAL A 158 2.60 2.76 11.89
CA VAL A 158 3.56 1.70 12.23
C VAL A 158 3.43 0.96 13.59
N PRO A 159 2.56 1.28 14.58
CA PRO A 159 2.48 0.39 15.75
C PRO A 159 1.81 -0.97 15.44
N LEU A 160 1.22 -1.15 14.25
CA LEU A 160 0.62 -2.42 13.86
C LEU A 160 1.68 -3.43 13.45
N VAL A 161 1.70 -4.56 14.18
CA VAL A 161 2.41 -5.79 13.82
C VAL A 161 2.16 -6.10 12.34
N PRO A 162 3.18 -6.43 11.53
CA PRO A 162 3.03 -6.65 10.08
C PRO A 162 1.86 -7.58 9.70
N ALA A 163 1.64 -8.65 10.47
CA ALA A 163 0.54 -9.60 10.26
C ALA A 163 -0.87 -9.02 10.48
N ARG A 164 -1.01 -7.86 11.12
CA ARG A 164 -2.29 -7.18 11.37
C ARG A 164 -2.56 -6.04 10.40
N ARG A 165 -1.61 -5.72 9.54
CA ARG A 165 -1.74 -4.64 8.57
C ARG A 165 -2.72 -5.04 7.46
N ILE A 166 -3.46 -4.05 6.98
CA ILE A 166 -4.49 -4.22 5.96
C ILE A 166 -4.05 -3.43 4.73
N LEU A 167 -4.03 -4.09 3.58
CA LEU A 167 -4.02 -3.41 2.30
C LEU A 167 -5.46 -3.01 1.97
N ALA A 168 -5.68 -1.73 1.72
CA ALA A 168 -6.96 -1.18 1.32
C ALA A 168 -6.96 -0.87 -0.17
N ARG A 169 -8.14 -1.00 -0.77
CA ARG A 169 -8.43 -0.57 -2.13
C ARG A 169 -9.67 0.29 -2.07
N SER A 170 -9.56 1.53 -2.52
CA SER A 170 -10.72 2.40 -2.77
C SER A 170 -10.97 2.53 -4.26
N GLN A 171 -12.23 2.63 -4.61
CA GLN A 171 -12.68 3.03 -5.93
C GLN A 171 -13.59 4.23 -5.77
N HIS A 172 -13.37 5.24 -6.59
CA HIS A 172 -14.16 6.46 -6.59
C HIS A 172 -14.73 6.63 -8.00
N ILE A 173 -16.03 6.39 -8.15
CA ILE A 173 -16.73 6.30 -9.43
C ILE A 173 -17.03 7.71 -9.95
N TYR A 174 -16.70 7.96 -11.21
CA TYR A 174 -17.13 9.16 -11.89
C TYR A 174 -18.42 8.87 -12.63
N ALA A 175 -19.51 9.45 -12.15
CA ALA A 175 -20.85 9.26 -12.71
C ALA A 175 -21.50 10.63 -12.95
N PRO A 176 -22.00 10.92 -14.17
CA PRO A 176 -22.67 12.18 -14.48
C PRO A 176 -24.12 12.22 -13.94
N ASP A 177 -24.39 11.56 -12.81
CA ASP A 177 -25.72 11.47 -12.24
C ASP A 177 -26.03 12.76 -11.46
N ALA A 178 -26.93 13.58 -12.00
CA ALA A 178 -27.35 14.85 -11.41
C ALA A 178 -28.05 14.70 -10.05
N ARG A 179 -28.46 13.48 -9.66
CA ARG A 179 -29.00 13.19 -8.33
C ARG A 179 -27.91 13.16 -7.26
N LEU A 180 -26.67 12.92 -7.65
CA LEU A 180 -25.54 12.87 -6.73
C LEU A 180 -25.18 14.30 -6.34
N SER A 181 -25.22 14.59 -5.04
CA SER A 181 -24.69 15.85 -4.54
C SER A 181 -23.18 15.85 -4.80
N PRO A 182 -22.64 16.82 -5.55
CA PRO A 182 -21.21 16.95 -5.67
C PRO A 182 -20.64 17.15 -4.26
N ILE A 183 -19.76 16.23 -3.84
CA ILE A 183 -19.09 16.36 -2.53
C ILE A 183 -18.24 17.63 -2.53
N LEU A 184 -17.65 17.96 -3.68
CA LEU A 184 -16.98 19.23 -3.92
C LEU A 184 -17.66 19.94 -5.08
N ASP A 185 -18.13 21.16 -4.83
CA ASP A 185 -18.48 22.07 -5.91
C ASP A 185 -17.19 22.62 -6.52
N TRP A 186 -16.77 21.99 -7.61
CA TRP A 186 -15.56 22.34 -8.35
C TRP A 186 -15.67 23.68 -9.10
N THR A 187 -16.86 24.29 -9.13
CA THR A 187 -17.14 25.52 -9.86
C THR A 187 -17.13 26.77 -8.98
N THR A 188 -17.24 26.61 -7.66
CA THR A 188 -17.19 27.74 -6.71
C THR A 188 -15.78 27.96 -6.14
N SER A 189 -15.47 29.21 -5.83
CA SER A 189 -14.11 29.74 -5.68
C SER A 189 -13.21 29.00 -4.66
N THR A 190 -11.89 29.16 -4.83
CA THR A 190 -10.79 28.66 -3.98
C THR A 190 -10.97 28.86 -2.47
N ALA A 191 -11.84 29.77 -2.02
CA ALA A 191 -12.15 30.03 -0.62
C ALA A 191 -13.00 28.94 0.05
N LEU A 192 -13.76 28.12 -0.71
CA LEU A 192 -14.51 26.99 -0.15
C LEU A 192 -13.66 25.73 -0.01
N LEU A 193 -12.55 25.60 -0.73
CA LEU A 193 -11.66 24.44 -0.66
C LEU A 193 -10.80 24.41 0.61
N THR A 194 -10.59 25.56 1.25
CA THR A 194 -9.91 25.68 2.54
C THR A 194 -10.88 25.53 3.72
N SER A 195 -12.17 25.84 3.53
CA SER A 195 -13.23 25.69 4.52
C SER A 195 -14.04 24.40 4.37
N PHE A 196 -13.86 23.66 3.26
CA PHE A 196 -14.20 22.25 3.18
C PHE A 196 -13.25 21.52 4.13
N THR A 197 -13.61 21.54 5.40
CA THR A 197 -13.08 20.61 6.38
C THR A 197 -13.39 19.25 5.79
N PHE A 198 -12.39 18.61 5.20
CA PHE A 198 -12.32 17.16 5.11
C PHE A 198 -12.68 16.71 6.53
N GLY A 199 -13.94 16.32 6.73
CA GLY A 199 -14.47 16.13 8.07
C GLY A 199 -13.59 15.16 8.84
N GLU A 200 -13.76 15.09 10.15
CA GLU A 200 -12.99 14.19 11.02
C GLU A 200 -13.02 12.71 10.57
N THR A 201 -13.89 12.37 9.61
CA THR A 201 -14.12 11.07 9.01
C THR A 201 -13.50 10.82 7.61
N GLY A 202 -12.81 11.78 6.99
CA GLY A 202 -11.97 11.57 5.79
C GLY A 202 -12.72 11.39 4.45
N TYR A 203 -12.40 12.25 3.48
CA TYR A 203 -12.97 12.29 2.12
C TYR A 203 -12.93 10.96 1.35
N SER A 204 -11.91 10.13 1.59
CA SER A 204 -11.73 8.87 0.87
C SER A 204 -12.67 7.75 1.31
N ASN A 205 -13.29 7.88 2.49
CA ASN A 205 -14.04 6.78 3.13
C ASN A 205 -15.55 6.97 3.08
N VAL A 206 -16.03 8.23 3.06
CA VAL A 206 -17.47 8.53 3.23
C VAL A 206 -18.23 8.46 1.91
N ALA A 207 -17.63 8.89 0.81
CA ALA A 207 -18.29 8.86 -0.49
C ALA A 207 -17.35 8.32 -1.57
N GLN A 208 -17.87 7.39 -2.35
CA GLN A 208 -17.13 6.61 -3.36
C GLN A 208 -17.52 7.00 -4.77
N TYR A 209 -18.10 8.17 -4.93
CA TYR A 209 -18.48 8.73 -6.22
C TYR A 209 -18.18 10.22 -6.23
N ASP A 210 -17.79 10.73 -7.38
CA ASP A 210 -17.56 12.15 -7.60
C ASP A 210 -18.40 12.55 -8.82
N ALA A 211 -19.04 13.71 -8.74
CA ALA A 211 -19.70 14.32 -9.90
C ALA A 211 -18.67 14.97 -10.86
N MET A 212 -17.39 14.96 -10.49
CA MET A 212 -16.29 15.47 -11.29
C MET A 212 -16.09 14.69 -12.59
N ASP A 213 -15.99 15.36 -13.74
CA ASP A 213 -15.53 14.70 -14.97
C ASP A 213 -14.01 14.41 -14.89
N PRO A 214 -13.50 13.27 -15.39
CA PRO A 214 -12.06 13.00 -15.43
C PRO A 214 -11.24 14.09 -16.14
N ARG A 215 -11.81 14.78 -17.15
CA ARG A 215 -11.17 15.91 -17.81
C ARG A 215 -11.00 17.08 -16.85
N LEU A 216 -11.98 17.33 -15.98
CA LEU A 216 -11.88 18.36 -14.96
C LEU A 216 -10.68 18.08 -14.05
N TRP A 217 -10.46 16.81 -13.65
CA TRP A 217 -9.28 16.42 -12.87
C TRP A 217 -7.97 16.72 -13.61
N THR A 218 -7.89 16.34 -14.89
CA THR A 218 -6.68 16.60 -15.69
C THR A 218 -6.41 18.09 -15.86
N SER A 219 -7.48 18.91 -15.92
CA SER A 219 -7.39 20.37 -16.07
C SER A 219 -7.04 21.12 -14.79
N LEU A 220 -7.08 20.46 -13.62
CA LEU A 220 -6.68 21.10 -12.36
C LEU A 220 -5.21 21.58 -12.44
N PRO A 221 -4.92 22.85 -12.10
CA PRO A 221 -3.58 23.41 -12.18
C PRO A 221 -2.54 22.63 -11.37
N ARG A 222 -1.32 22.50 -11.92
CA ARG A 222 -0.20 21.78 -11.29
C ARG A 222 0.67 22.66 -10.37
N SER A 223 0.86 23.96 -10.67
CA SER A 223 1.63 24.91 -9.83
C SER A 223 1.49 26.37 -10.29
N GLY A 224 1.46 27.35 -9.36
CA GLY A 224 1.77 28.77 -9.64
C GLY A 224 0.74 29.85 -9.26
N ASP A 225 -0.44 29.48 -8.74
CA ASP A 225 -1.52 30.40 -8.33
C ASP A 225 -2.04 29.96 -6.93
N PRO A 226 -3.20 30.35 -6.35
CA PRO A 226 -3.82 29.70 -5.17
C PRO A 226 -4.30 28.26 -5.48
N ALA A 227 -3.36 27.54 -6.08
CA ALA A 227 -3.37 26.49 -7.08
C ALA A 227 -2.17 25.59 -6.79
N ASN A 228 -2.32 24.86 -5.69
CA ASN A 228 -1.79 23.51 -5.56
C ASN A 228 -2.96 22.54 -5.32
N LEU A 229 -4.17 22.87 -5.79
CA LEU A 229 -5.38 22.12 -5.50
C LEU A 229 -5.24 20.64 -5.79
N LYS A 230 -4.68 20.27 -6.95
CA LYS A 230 -4.41 18.86 -7.28
C LYS A 230 -3.46 18.19 -6.29
N LEU A 231 -2.34 18.84 -5.96
CA LEU A 231 -1.37 18.32 -4.99
C LEU A 231 -1.95 18.27 -3.57
N THR A 232 -2.79 19.22 -3.19
CA THR A 232 -3.52 19.22 -1.91
C THR A 232 -4.55 18.10 -1.87
N LEU A 233 -5.28 17.83 -2.96
CA LEU A 233 -6.20 16.70 -3.03
C LEU A 233 -5.45 15.38 -2.95
N LEU A 234 -4.36 15.24 -3.71
CA LEU A 234 -3.49 14.06 -3.65
C LEU A 234 -2.89 13.88 -2.25
N SER A 235 -2.45 14.96 -1.61
CA SER A 235 -1.93 14.89 -0.24
C SER A 235 -3.01 14.46 0.74
N ARG A 236 -4.24 14.93 0.59
CA ARG A 236 -5.37 14.47 1.39
C ARG A 236 -5.68 13.00 1.12
N ILE A 237 -5.94 12.59 -0.13
CA ILE A 237 -6.31 11.21 -0.51
C ILE A 237 -5.34 10.18 0.04
N PHE A 238 -4.05 10.50 0.03
CA PHE A 238 -3.01 9.60 0.52
C PHE A 238 -2.57 9.86 1.96
N SER A 239 -3.25 10.72 2.71
CA SER A 239 -2.84 11.13 4.06
C SER A 239 -1.44 11.72 4.17
N TYR A 240 -0.92 12.34 3.13
CA TYR A 240 0.31 13.11 3.24
C TYR A 240 0.02 14.35 4.08
N PHE A 241 0.44 14.31 5.34
CA PHE A 241 0.67 15.53 6.08
C PHE A 241 1.75 16.30 5.31
N PRO A 242 1.52 17.56 4.92
CA PRO A 242 2.62 18.38 4.44
C PRO A 242 3.50 18.63 5.65
N LEU A 243 4.52 17.77 5.87
CA LEU A 243 5.51 18.05 6.91
C LEU A 243 6.32 19.30 6.58
N PHE A 244 6.35 19.75 5.32
CA PHE A 244 6.97 21.03 4.95
C PHE A 244 6.26 21.70 3.77
N PRO A 245 6.25 23.05 3.71
CA PRO A 245 5.97 23.76 2.47
C PRO A 245 6.98 23.31 1.43
N LEU A 246 6.50 22.97 0.24
CA LEU A 246 7.34 22.78 -0.93
C LEU A 246 8.07 24.10 -1.16
N ASN A 247 9.30 24.24 -0.65
CA ASN A 247 10.18 25.36 -0.99
C ASN A 247 10.58 25.18 -2.46
N LEU A 248 9.68 25.58 -3.36
CA LEU A 248 10.06 25.97 -4.70
C LEU A 248 11.13 27.06 -4.55
N PRO A 249 12.24 27.00 -5.31
CA PRO A 249 13.27 28.02 -5.23
C PRO A 249 12.60 29.37 -5.42
N ALA A 250 12.78 30.26 -4.43
CA ALA A 250 12.34 31.64 -4.53
C ALA A 250 13.09 32.29 -5.70
N SER A 251 12.50 32.23 -6.89
CA SER A 251 12.87 33.14 -7.97
C SER A 251 12.16 34.46 -7.68
N ASP A 252 12.97 35.40 -7.23
CA ASP A 252 12.73 36.83 -7.09
C ASP A 252 11.76 37.31 -5.99
N SER A 253 12.26 38.34 -5.32
CA SER A 253 11.99 38.79 -3.96
C SER A 253 10.71 39.61 -3.76
N ASP A 254 9.73 39.56 -4.66
CA ASP A 254 8.61 40.53 -4.64
C ASP A 254 7.20 39.94 -4.78
N SER A 255 6.99 38.67 -4.40
CA SER A 255 5.64 38.11 -4.42
C SER A 255 5.01 38.11 -3.01
N PRO A 256 3.81 38.70 -2.80
CA PRO A 256 3.11 38.76 -1.52
C PRO A 256 2.42 37.42 -1.21
N PHE A 257 3.16 36.32 -1.30
CA PHE A 257 2.66 35.01 -0.95
C PHE A 257 2.73 34.80 0.55
N LEU A 258 1.54 34.80 1.15
CA LEU A 258 1.27 34.41 2.53
C LEU A 258 2.09 33.17 2.91
N THR A 259 3.05 33.37 3.80
CA THR A 259 3.66 32.34 4.62
C THR A 259 2.60 31.79 5.58
N HIS A 260 1.64 31.01 5.06
CA HIS A 260 0.72 30.27 5.91
C HIS A 260 1.48 29.09 6.53
N ARG A 261 2.25 29.41 7.57
CA ARG A 261 2.94 28.51 8.49
C ARG A 261 1.90 27.83 9.40
N GLY A 262 0.82 27.32 8.82
CA GLY A 262 -0.23 26.63 9.54
C GLY A 262 0.21 25.21 9.82
N SER A 263 0.48 24.89 11.09
CA SER A 263 0.31 23.52 11.56
C SER A 263 -1.11 23.10 11.19
N PHE A 264 -1.24 22.26 10.16
CA PHE A 264 -2.53 21.65 9.83
C PHE A 264 -2.86 20.66 10.95
N SER A 265 -3.40 21.14 12.06
CA SER A 265 -4.02 20.35 13.12
C SER A 265 -5.36 19.78 12.61
N GLY A 266 -5.32 19.00 11.54
CA GLY A 266 -6.49 18.40 10.92
C GLY A 266 -6.32 16.88 10.79
N PRO A 267 -7.40 16.10 10.91
CA PRO A 267 -7.37 14.66 10.76
C PRO A 267 -6.80 14.28 9.38
N ALA A 268 -5.91 13.30 9.41
CA ALA A 268 -5.07 12.92 8.28
C ALA A 268 -5.84 12.00 7.31
N GLY A 269 -5.84 12.32 6.01
CA GLY A 269 -6.87 11.95 5.02
C GLY A 269 -6.76 10.62 4.26
N GLY A 270 -6.04 9.62 4.80
CA GLY A 270 -5.82 8.35 4.09
C GLY A 270 -7.04 7.43 4.03
N LEU A 271 -6.84 6.26 3.42
CA LEU A 271 -7.79 5.16 3.59
C LEU A 271 -7.73 4.70 5.03
N ILE A 272 -8.78 5.01 5.78
CA ILE A 272 -8.93 4.59 7.17
C ILE A 272 -9.82 3.38 7.13
N VAL A 273 -9.46 2.28 7.79
CA VAL A 273 -10.41 1.17 8.00
C VAL A 273 -10.70 1.14 9.48
N ASP A 274 -11.81 1.76 9.87
CA ASP A 274 -12.20 1.81 11.26
C ASP A 274 -12.92 0.52 11.66
N SER A 275 -12.16 -0.41 12.23
CA SER A 275 -12.70 -1.66 12.78
C SER A 275 -13.26 -1.51 14.20
N THR A 276 -13.14 -0.33 14.80
CA THR A 276 -13.47 -0.05 16.21
C THR A 276 -14.85 0.58 16.38
N ILE A 277 -15.27 1.42 15.43
CA ILE A 277 -16.64 1.95 15.40
C ILE A 277 -17.62 0.85 14.99
N ARG A 278 -18.75 0.77 15.70
CA ARG A 278 -19.85 -0.15 15.39
C ARG A 278 -21.09 0.66 14.98
N PRO A 279 -21.65 0.43 13.78
CA PRO A 279 -21.21 -0.52 12.75
C PRO A 279 -19.93 -0.08 12.03
N VAL A 280 -19.13 -1.04 11.55
CA VAL A 280 -17.93 -0.75 10.74
C VAL A 280 -18.36 0.00 9.48
N THR A 281 -17.84 1.20 9.28
CA THR A 281 -18.34 2.15 8.25
C THR A 281 -17.85 1.83 6.84
N ASN A 282 -16.76 1.07 6.69
CA ASN A 282 -16.15 0.83 5.39
C ASN A 282 -15.44 -0.54 5.18
N PRO A 283 -16.07 -1.67 5.55
CA PRO A 283 -15.45 -2.99 5.42
C PRO A 283 -15.14 -3.38 3.97
N HIS A 284 -15.82 -2.80 2.99
CA HIS A 284 -15.63 -3.04 1.56
C HIS A 284 -14.33 -2.43 1.00
N LEU A 285 -13.66 -1.53 1.75
CA LEU A 285 -12.34 -1.03 1.40
C LEU A 285 -11.22 -2.03 1.71
N ILE A 286 -11.52 -3.04 2.54
CA ILE A 286 -10.55 -4.08 2.90
C ILE A 286 -10.28 -4.93 1.67
N PHE A 287 -9.04 -4.84 1.17
CA PHE A 287 -8.62 -5.60 0.01
C PHE A 287 -7.84 -6.86 0.41
N GLY A 288 -6.97 -6.75 1.42
CA GLY A 288 -6.25 -7.89 1.98
C GLY A 288 -5.81 -7.65 3.41
N GLN A 289 -6.03 -8.63 4.28
CA GLN A 289 -5.49 -8.64 5.64
C GLN A 289 -4.16 -9.39 5.68
N GLY A 290 -3.28 -9.01 6.62
CA GLY A 290 -1.96 -9.60 6.78
C GLY A 290 -1.00 -9.21 5.66
N VAL A 291 -1.16 -8.02 5.08
CA VAL A 291 -0.23 -7.47 4.09
C VAL A 291 0.77 -6.58 4.83
N GLY A 292 1.92 -7.12 5.18
CA GLY A 292 2.92 -6.41 5.99
C GLY A 292 3.63 -5.30 5.22
N GLU A 293 3.90 -5.52 3.93
CA GLU A 293 4.57 -4.58 3.04
C GLU A 293 3.90 -4.55 1.67
N PHE A 294 3.90 -3.38 1.04
CA PHE A 294 3.40 -3.14 -0.31
C PHE A 294 4.37 -2.19 -1.00
N LYS A 295 5.08 -2.72 -2.00
CA LYS A 295 6.11 -2.00 -2.76
C LYS A 295 5.67 -1.85 -4.20
N ILE A 296 5.92 -0.68 -4.75
CA ILE A 296 5.67 -0.35 -6.14
C ILE A 296 6.97 0.16 -6.74
N GLN A 297 7.40 -0.48 -7.82
CA GLN A 297 8.58 -0.09 -8.56
C GLN A 297 8.22 0.05 -10.04
N CYS A 298 8.74 1.10 -10.66
CA CYS A 298 8.63 1.36 -12.08
C CYS A 298 9.86 0.78 -12.79
N TRP A 299 9.68 0.28 -14.01
CA TRP A 299 10.82 -0.08 -14.86
C TRP A 299 11.45 1.19 -15.44
N TYR A 300 12.70 1.45 -15.09
CA TYR A 300 13.47 2.60 -15.54
C TYR A 300 14.47 2.17 -16.61
N GLU A 301 14.27 2.61 -17.86
CA GLU A 301 15.27 2.48 -18.93
C GLU A 301 16.15 3.74 -18.95
N TYR A 302 17.47 3.56 -18.95
CA TYR A 302 18.38 4.69 -19.12
C TYR A 302 18.28 5.20 -20.56
N PRO A 303 18.02 6.51 -20.77
CA PRO A 303 17.94 7.05 -22.13
C PRO A 303 19.31 6.94 -22.80
N ALA A 304 19.33 6.50 -24.05
CA ALA A 304 20.55 6.17 -24.79
C ALA A 304 21.50 7.38 -24.95
N GLU A 305 20.96 8.59 -24.92
CA GLU A 305 21.67 9.86 -25.04
C GLU A 305 22.53 10.24 -23.82
N ASN A 306 22.29 9.64 -22.65
CA ASN A 306 23.07 9.88 -21.42
C ASN A 306 24.24 8.90 -21.24
N ILE A 307 24.59 8.13 -22.28
CA ILE A 307 25.73 7.23 -22.29
C ILE A 307 26.90 7.96 -22.93
N SER A 308 27.92 8.32 -22.14
CA SER A 308 29.16 8.87 -22.70
C SER A 308 29.79 7.88 -23.67
N ALA A 309 30.37 8.37 -24.78
CA ALA A 309 31.02 7.52 -25.78
C ALA A 309 32.04 6.57 -25.11
N GLY A 310 31.79 5.25 -25.22
CA GLY A 310 32.62 4.20 -24.61
C GLY A 310 32.05 3.55 -23.34
N GLN A 311 30.97 4.09 -22.75
CA GLN A 311 30.25 3.39 -21.69
C GLN A 311 29.31 2.32 -22.28
N ARG A 312 29.28 1.14 -21.67
CA ARG A 312 28.27 0.12 -22.01
C ARG A 312 26.88 0.68 -21.70
N PRO A 313 25.87 0.45 -22.55
CA PRO A 313 24.50 0.85 -22.24
C PRO A 313 24.11 0.23 -20.89
N LYS A 314 23.74 1.09 -19.93
CA LYS A 314 23.23 0.62 -18.66
C LYS A 314 21.89 -0.06 -18.93
N SER A 315 21.81 -1.35 -18.61
CA SER A 315 20.55 -2.09 -18.61
C SER A 315 19.54 -1.35 -17.75
N GLY A 316 18.27 -1.36 -18.15
CA GLY A 316 17.20 -0.82 -17.31
C GLY A 316 17.16 -1.51 -15.94
N ARG A 317 16.57 -0.83 -14.95
CA ARG A 317 16.44 -1.35 -13.58
C ARG A 317 15.08 -1.00 -13.00
N TRP A 318 14.74 -1.65 -11.89
CA TRP A 318 13.55 -1.28 -11.11
C TRP A 318 13.86 -0.06 -10.24
N TYR A 319 12.93 0.89 -10.19
CA TYR A 319 13.08 2.13 -9.45
C TYR A 319 11.81 2.45 -8.65
N PRO A 320 11.90 2.96 -7.41
CA PRO A 320 13.10 3.10 -6.59
C PRO A 320 13.48 1.79 -5.90
N GLU A 321 14.78 1.60 -5.68
CA GLU A 321 15.39 0.43 -5.04
C GLU A 321 16.17 0.80 -3.77
N VAL A 322 16.15 -0.10 -2.78
CA VAL A 322 16.67 0.16 -1.41
C VAL A 322 18.19 -0.01 -1.32
N ASP A 323 18.79 -0.77 -2.23
CA ASP A 323 20.24 -0.97 -2.35
C ASP A 323 20.50 -1.36 -3.81
N PRO A 324 20.58 -0.38 -4.72
CA PRO A 324 20.74 -0.64 -6.15
C PRO A 324 21.98 -1.44 -6.52
N ASN A 325 23.04 -1.41 -5.71
CA ASN A 325 24.31 -2.04 -6.03
C ASN A 325 24.51 -3.41 -5.33
N GLY A 326 23.74 -3.70 -4.28
CA GLY A 326 23.72 -4.97 -3.55
C GLY A 326 24.86 -5.15 -2.55
N ASP A 327 25.53 -4.09 -2.12
CA ASP A 327 26.64 -4.13 -1.16
C ASP A 327 26.19 -4.13 0.31
N GLY A 328 24.89 -4.01 0.56
CA GLY A 328 24.29 -3.93 1.89
C GLY A 328 24.40 -2.55 2.55
N ASN A 329 24.97 -1.56 1.86
CA ASN A 329 25.05 -0.18 2.31
C ASN A 329 23.94 0.66 1.67
N LEU A 330 22.92 1.00 2.46
CA LEU A 330 21.75 1.72 1.97
C LEU A 330 22.00 3.20 1.62
N ALA A 331 23.25 3.69 1.66
CA ALA A 331 23.59 5.06 1.31
C ALA A 331 23.35 5.39 -0.18
N ASP A 332 23.40 4.39 -1.05
CA ASP A 332 23.12 4.54 -2.48
C ASP A 332 21.65 4.35 -2.86
N SER A 333 20.80 4.06 -1.86
CA SER A 333 19.36 3.93 -1.97
C SER A 333 18.75 5.08 -2.77
N ASP A 334 17.81 4.74 -3.65
CA ASP A 334 17.08 5.74 -4.42
C ASP A 334 16.23 6.66 -3.53
N PHE A 335 15.97 6.23 -2.28
CA PHE A 335 15.30 7.03 -1.26
C PHE A 335 16.21 8.09 -0.64
N ALA A 336 17.53 7.89 -0.66
CA ALA A 336 18.51 8.81 -0.09
C ALA A 336 18.71 10.07 -0.94
N ARG A 337 18.70 9.93 -2.26
CA ARG A 337 19.04 11.00 -3.21
C ARG A 337 17.91 12.02 -3.43
N LEU A 338 16.69 11.67 -3.07
CA LEU A 338 15.52 12.53 -3.26
C LEU A 338 15.12 13.30 -1.99
N LEU A 339 15.93 13.22 -0.94
CA LEU A 339 15.82 14.02 0.26
C LEU A 339 16.85 15.16 0.19
N PRO A 340 16.46 16.41 -0.14
CA PRO A 340 17.21 17.55 0.35
C PRO A 340 17.33 17.40 1.88
N ALA A 341 18.49 17.71 2.46
CA ALA A 341 18.71 17.67 3.91
C ALA A 341 17.71 18.53 4.72
N SER A 342 16.87 19.33 4.06
CA SER A 342 15.79 20.15 4.62
C SER A 342 14.36 19.62 4.40
N MET A 343 14.17 18.54 3.64
CA MET A 343 12.89 17.85 3.50
C MET A 343 12.92 16.61 4.39
N GLY A 344 12.28 16.68 5.55
CA GLY A 344 12.09 15.50 6.40
C GLY A 344 11.49 14.37 5.57
N SER A 345 12.13 13.20 5.60
CA SER A 345 11.68 12.03 4.85
C SER A 345 10.23 11.71 5.19
N GLY A 346 9.41 11.57 4.15
CA GLY A 346 7.99 11.25 4.32
C GLY A 346 7.34 10.70 3.07
N MET A 347 7.79 11.10 1.87
CA MET A 347 7.23 10.60 0.63
C MET A 347 8.08 11.04 -0.56
N LEU A 348 8.30 10.11 -1.50
CA LEU A 348 8.71 10.44 -2.87
C LEU A 348 7.54 10.15 -3.79
N ALA A 349 7.06 11.16 -4.49
CA ALA A 349 5.90 11.01 -5.36
C ALA A 349 6.26 11.25 -6.81
N ALA A 350 5.70 10.42 -7.69
CA ALA A 350 5.71 10.64 -9.12
C ALA A 350 4.27 10.85 -9.60
N LEU A 351 4.03 12.00 -10.24
CA LEU A 351 2.79 12.29 -10.97
C LEU A 351 3.09 12.15 -12.46
N TYR A 352 2.44 11.20 -13.10
CA TYR A 352 2.57 10.92 -14.52
C TYR A 352 1.37 11.51 -15.26
N SER A 353 1.62 12.39 -16.22
CA SER A 353 0.56 13.06 -16.97
C SER A 353 -0.01 12.18 -18.07
N GLY A 354 -1.35 12.06 -18.12
CA GLY A 354 -2.04 11.54 -19.30
C GLY A 354 -1.68 12.36 -20.55
N GLY A 355 -1.38 11.69 -21.65
CA GLY A 355 -0.96 12.32 -22.93
C GLY A 355 0.52 12.65 -23.09
N GLY A 356 1.37 12.40 -22.08
CA GLY A 356 2.83 12.44 -22.20
C GLY A 356 3.41 11.13 -22.73
N ASN A 357 4.66 11.13 -23.23
CA ASN A 357 5.32 9.91 -23.65
C ASN A 357 5.68 9.07 -22.40
N TRP A 358 4.86 8.06 -22.07
CA TRP A 358 5.05 7.12 -20.94
C TRP A 358 6.42 6.42 -20.95
N GLN A 359 7.11 6.50 -22.09
CA GLN A 359 8.43 5.93 -22.36
C GLN A 359 9.60 6.79 -21.86
N ASN A 360 9.40 8.07 -21.52
CA ASN A 360 10.49 8.94 -21.08
C ASN A 360 10.63 8.94 -19.55
N PRO A 361 11.84 8.67 -19.02
CA PRO A 361 12.10 8.80 -17.59
C PRO A 361 11.99 10.27 -17.12
N PRO A 362 11.47 10.53 -15.90
CA PRO A 362 10.98 9.57 -14.93
C PRO A 362 9.47 9.40 -15.13
N GLY A 363 9.05 8.62 -16.14
CA GLY A 363 7.72 8.04 -16.32
C GLY A 363 7.56 6.74 -15.51
N PRO A 364 6.37 6.09 -15.50
CA PRO A 364 6.22 4.78 -14.87
C PRO A 364 6.93 3.68 -15.69
N GLY A 365 7.47 4.05 -16.86
CA GLY A 365 8.10 3.16 -17.80
C GLY A 365 7.09 2.23 -18.47
N LYS A 366 7.59 1.08 -18.94
CA LYS A 366 6.77 0.07 -19.62
C LYS A 366 6.14 -0.94 -18.65
N ALA A 367 6.53 -0.93 -17.38
CA ALA A 367 6.07 -1.92 -16.43
C ALA A 367 6.09 -1.40 -14.99
N LEU A 368 5.10 -1.83 -14.21
CA LEU A 368 5.02 -1.68 -12.77
C LEU A 368 5.22 -3.04 -12.11
N LYS A 369 6.10 -3.10 -11.12
CA LYS A 369 6.31 -4.26 -10.27
C LYS A 369 5.71 -3.99 -8.90
N PHE A 370 4.75 -4.82 -8.52
CA PHE A 370 4.14 -4.85 -7.21
C PHE A 370 4.77 -5.97 -6.37
N THR A 371 5.26 -5.64 -5.18
CA THR A 371 5.81 -6.61 -4.26
C THR A 371 5.02 -6.59 -2.95
N PHE A 372 4.56 -7.76 -2.50
CA PHE A 372 3.75 -7.92 -1.30
C PHE A 372 4.45 -8.85 -0.31
N THR A 373 4.47 -8.50 0.97
CA THR A 373 4.83 -9.45 2.04
C THR A 373 3.54 -9.88 2.76
N LEU A 374 3.14 -11.14 2.58
CA LEU A 374 1.88 -11.68 3.12
C LEU A 374 2.13 -12.59 4.32
N TYR A 375 1.33 -12.43 5.37
CA TYR A 375 1.37 -13.23 6.60
C TYR A 375 0.16 -14.16 6.69
N ASP A 376 0.38 -15.38 7.17
CA ASP A 376 -0.69 -16.34 7.39
C ASP A 376 -1.40 -16.07 8.73
N SER A 377 -2.69 -16.39 8.80
CA SER A 377 -3.50 -16.16 9.99
C SER A 377 -3.03 -16.95 11.23
N ARG A 378 -2.24 -18.02 11.04
CA ARG A 378 -1.82 -18.96 12.09
C ARG A 378 -0.38 -18.74 12.56
N GLY A 379 0.32 -17.75 12.00
CA GLY A 379 1.71 -17.41 12.35
C GLY A 379 2.72 -18.53 12.04
N VAL A 380 2.44 -19.38 11.04
CA VAL A 380 3.36 -20.44 10.61
C VAL A 380 4.59 -19.84 9.93
N PHE A 381 4.41 -18.78 9.13
CA PHE A 381 5.47 -17.99 8.51
C PHE A 381 5.65 -16.68 9.27
N LYS A 382 6.52 -16.69 10.28
CA LYS A 382 6.76 -15.54 11.17
C LYS A 382 7.18 -14.25 10.45
N ASP A 383 7.94 -14.40 9.37
CA ASP A 383 8.43 -13.27 8.56
C ASP A 383 7.54 -13.01 7.34
N GLY A 384 6.43 -13.75 7.21
CA GLY A 384 5.59 -13.75 6.02
C GLY A 384 6.24 -14.42 4.81
N LYS A 385 5.62 -14.24 3.65
CA LYS A 385 6.13 -14.65 2.34
C LYS A 385 6.04 -13.48 1.36
N THR A 386 7.14 -13.21 0.67
CA THR A 386 7.21 -12.15 -0.33
C THR A 386 6.82 -12.67 -1.70
N PHE A 387 5.94 -11.95 -2.40
CA PHE A 387 5.49 -12.25 -3.75
C PHE A 387 5.63 -11.02 -4.63
N THR A 388 5.86 -11.24 -5.92
CA THR A 388 6.03 -10.19 -6.91
C THR A 388 5.05 -10.41 -8.06
N HIS A 389 4.38 -9.35 -8.48
CA HIS A 389 3.52 -9.31 -9.67
C HIS A 389 3.95 -8.16 -10.56
N ILE A 390 4.01 -8.38 -11.88
CA ILE A 390 4.43 -7.35 -12.84
C ILE A 390 3.28 -7.08 -13.79
N VAL A 391 2.89 -5.81 -13.87
CA VAL A 391 1.91 -5.30 -14.82
C VAL A 391 2.66 -4.53 -15.90
N TYR A 392 2.47 -4.93 -17.15
CA TYR A 392 3.00 -4.21 -18.31
C TYR A 392 2.01 -3.12 -18.72
N LEU A 393 2.50 -1.88 -18.79
CA LEU A 393 1.75 -0.72 -19.25
C LEU A 393 1.80 -0.71 -20.79
N LYS A 394 0.63 -0.66 -21.42
CA LYS A 394 0.49 -0.71 -22.88
C LYS A 394 0.26 0.67 -23.49
#